data_AF-A0A8C3TXT1-F1
#
_entry.id   AF-A0A8C3TXT1-F1
#
_cell.length_a   1.000
_cell.length_b   1.000
_cell.length_c   1.000
_cell.angle_alpha   90.00
_cell.angle_beta   90.00
_cell.angle_gamma   90.00
#
_symmetry.space_group_name_H-M   'P 1'
#
loop_
_entity.id
_entity.type
_entity.pdbx_description
1 polymer ?
#
loop_
_entity_poly.entity_id
_entity_poly.type
_entity_poly.pdbx_seq_one_letter_code
_entity_poly.pdbx_strand_id
1 'polypeptide(L)' 'MASVPPPSAARLYRANRFVSLPAELDPDTYDTSPEKRRAEVERLAIRSRLKRQYLLQLNNPSPPAVIVICPQR' A
#
# COMPACT_ATOMS: atom_id res chain seq x y z
N MET A 1 30.09 -32.09 -6.11
CA MET A 1 29.92 -31.17 -4.96
C MET A 1 29.02 -30.03 -5.40
N ALA A 2 27.76 -30.01 -4.99
CA ALA A 2 26.85 -28.91 -5.33
C ALA A 2 27.23 -27.68 -4.48
N SER A 3 27.61 -26.59 -5.13
CA SER A 3 27.87 -25.31 -4.47
C SER A 3 26.59 -24.81 -3.82
N VAL A 4 26.66 -24.41 -2.54
CA VAL A 4 25.53 -23.77 -1.84
C VAL A 4 25.11 -22.53 -2.64
N PRO A 5 23.80 -22.35 -2.93
CA PRO A 5 23.35 -21.16 -3.64
C PRO A 5 23.67 -19.90 -2.84
N PRO A 6 24.07 -18.80 -3.50
CA PRO A 6 24.40 -17.56 -2.81
C PRO A 6 23.21 -17.07 -1.98
N PRO A 7 23.45 -16.46 -0.80
CA PRO A 7 22.37 -15.93 0.02
C PRO A 7 21.59 -14.87 -0.76
N SER A 8 20.26 -14.91 -0.67
CA SER A 8 19.39 -13.96 -1.35
C SER A 8 19.66 -12.52 -0.88
N ALA A 9 19.51 -11.55 -1.78
CA ALA A 9 19.68 -10.13 -1.46
C ALA A 9 18.80 -9.67 -0.28
N ALA A 10 17.61 -10.27 -0.13
CA ALA A 10 16.71 -10.03 1.00
C ALA A 10 17.32 -10.41 2.36
N ARG A 11 18.16 -11.45 2.44
CA ARG A 11 18.87 -11.83 3.67
C ARG A 11 20.07 -10.94 3.97
N LEU A 12 20.66 -10.33 2.94
CA LEU A 12 21.82 -9.46 3.07
C LEU A 12 21.43 -8.02 3.41
N TYR A 13 20.25 -7.59 2.97
CA TYR A 13 19.74 -6.26 3.24
C TYR A 13 19.37 -6.09 4.71
N ARG A 14 19.96 -5.09 5.37
CA ARG A 14 19.68 -4.75 6.77
C ARG A 14 18.85 -3.49 6.84
N ALA A 15 17.55 -3.66 7.05
CA ALA A 15 16.68 -2.55 7.41
C ALA A 15 17.14 -1.94 8.75
N ASN A 16 17.01 -0.61 8.87
CA ASN A 16 17.29 0.15 10.08
C ASN A 16 16.09 1.06 10.38
N ARG A 17 16.03 1.66 11.56
CA ARG A 17 14.97 2.62 11.94
C ARG A 17 14.81 3.77 10.93
N PHE A 18 15.89 4.17 10.28
CA PHE A 18 15.90 5.24 9.28
C PHE A 18 15.74 4.75 7.84
N VAL A 19 15.83 3.44 7.61
CA VAL A 19 15.84 2.83 6.27
C VAL A 19 14.98 1.57 6.30
N SER A 20 13.75 1.69 5.80
CA SER A 20 12.81 0.58 5.68
C SER A 20 13.27 -0.44 4.64
N LEU A 21 12.80 -1.69 4.79
CA LEU A 21 12.98 -2.72 3.77
C LEU A 21 12.26 -2.30 2.47
N PRO A 22 12.93 -2.36 1.30
CA PRO A 22 12.26 -2.22 0.02
C PRO A 22 11.16 -3.27 -0.15
N ALA A 23 10.02 -2.88 -0.72
CA ALA A 23 8.89 -3.79 -0.94
C ALA A 23 9.28 -5.02 -1.78
N GLU A 24 10.18 -4.86 -2.75
CA GLU A 24 10.66 -5.97 -3.59
C GLU A 24 11.47 -7.02 -2.83
N LEU A 25 12.08 -6.65 -1.69
CA LEU A 25 12.85 -7.58 -0.85
C LEU A 25 12.00 -8.21 0.25
N ASP A 26 10.78 -7.72 0.46
CA ASP A 26 9.88 -8.24 1.46
C ASP A 26 9.22 -9.54 0.97
N PRO A 27 9.47 -10.70 1.61
CA PRO A 27 8.86 -11.96 1.20
C PRO A 27 7.34 -11.92 1.28
N ASP A 28 6.77 -11.11 2.17
CA ASP A 28 5.32 -10.97 2.32
C ASP A 28 4.64 -10.30 1.12
N THR A 29 5.40 -9.55 0.31
CA THR A 29 4.89 -8.84 -0.88
C THR A 29 4.47 -9.80 -2.00
N TYR A 30 5.08 -10.98 -2.07
CA TYR A 30 4.77 -11.99 -3.09
C TYR A 30 3.76 -13.04 -2.60
N ASP A 31 3.23 -12.89 -1.39
CA ASP A 31 2.26 -13.82 -0.87
C ASP A 31 0.93 -13.69 -1.64
N THR A 32 0.49 -14.80 -2.22
CA THR A 32 -0.72 -14.88 -3.04
C THR A 32 -1.89 -15.50 -2.29
N SER A 33 -1.79 -15.61 -0.96
CA SER A 33 -2.85 -16.13 -0.11
C SER A 33 -4.19 -15.41 -0.34
N PRO A 34 -5.31 -16.17 -0.34
CA PRO A 34 -6.62 -15.59 -0.62
C PRO A 34 -7.05 -14.56 0.43
N GLU A 35 -6.56 -14.69 1.67
CA GLU A 35 -6.84 -13.77 2.77
C GLU A 35 -6.19 -12.40 2.56
N LYS A 36 -4.89 -12.36 2.19
CA LYS A 36 -4.21 -11.10 1.87
C LYS A 36 -4.87 -10.39 0.69
N ARG A 37 -5.25 -11.13 -0.36
CA ARG A 37 -6.00 -10.56 -1.49
C ARG A 37 -7.33 -9.93 -1.08
N ARG A 38 -8.08 -10.56 -0.17
CA ARG A 38 -9.33 -9.98 0.36
C ARG A 38 -9.06 -8.68 1.13
N ALA A 39 -8.06 -8.69 2.01
CA ALA A 39 -7.67 -7.50 2.78
C ALA A 39 -7.21 -6.34 1.86
N GLU A 40 -6.48 -6.64 0.78
CA GLU A 40 -6.08 -5.65 -0.23
C GLU A 40 -7.28 -5.07 -0.98
N VAL A 41 -8.24 -5.91 -1.39
CA VAL A 41 -9.47 -5.49 -2.05
C VAL A 41 -10.30 -4.59 -1.13
N GLU A 42 -10.43 -4.94 0.15
CA GLU A 42 -11.13 -4.13 1.14
C GLU A 42 -10.47 -2.75 1.32
N ARG A 43 -9.14 -2.72 1.48
CA ARG A 43 -8.37 -1.47 1.55
C ARG A 43 -8.55 -0.63 0.28
N LEU A 44 -8.55 -1.26 -0.89
CA LEU A 44 -8.74 -0.58 -2.18
C LEU A 44 -10.17 -0.05 -2.33
N ALA A 45 -11.18 -0.77 -1.85
CA ALA A 45 -12.56 -0.32 -1.83
C ALA A 45 -12.71 0.95 -0.98
N ILE A 46 -12.10 0.98 0.22
CA ILE A 46 -12.08 2.18 1.08
C ILE A 46 -11.34 3.33 0.37
N ARG A 47 -10.15 3.06 -0.18
CA ARG A 47 -9.34 4.07 -0.88
C ARG A 47 -10.08 4.68 -2.08
N SER A 48 -10.76 3.85 -2.87
CA SER A 48 -11.50 4.30 -4.05
C SER A 48 -12.73 5.14 -3.68
N ARG A 49 -13.47 4.73 -2.64
CA ARG A 49 -14.59 5.51 -2.09
C ARG A 49 -14.16 6.90 -1.65
N LEU A 50 -13.09 6.99 -0.84
CA LEU A 50 -12.57 8.27 -0.34
C LEU A 50 -12.05 9.15 -1.48
N LYS A 51 -11.30 8.55 -2.43
CA LYS A 51 -10.81 9.27 -3.60
C LYS A 51 -11.95 9.84 -4.45
N ARG A 52 -13.03 9.08 -4.64
CA ARG A 52 -14.22 9.55 -5.36
C ARG A 52 -14.86 10.74 -4.67
N GLN A 53 -15.06 10.66 -3.35
CA GLN A 53 -15.65 11.76 -2.58
C GLN A 53 -14.82 13.05 -2.71
N TYR A 54 -13.49 12.93 -2.58
CA TYR A 54 -12.58 14.06 -2.77
C TYR A 54 -12.68 14.66 -4.18
N LEU A 55 -12.63 13.81 -5.21
CA LEU A 55 -12.67 14.28 -6.60
C LEU A 55 -13.99 14.93 -6.98
N LEU A 56 -15.12 14.47 -6.43
CA LEU A 56 -16.41 15.12 -6.65
C LEU A 56 -16.42 16.54 -6.07
N GLN A 57 -15.87 16.73 -4.87
CA GLN A 57 -15.79 18.06 -4.26
C GLN A 57 -14.82 18.97 -5.01
N LEU A 58 -13.68 18.43 -5.46
CA LEU A 58 -12.63 19.18 -6.17
C LEU A 58 -13.09 19.64 -7.56
N ASN A 59 -13.78 18.77 -8.30
CA ASN A 59 -14.18 19.05 -9.68
C ASN A 59 -15.50 19.81 -9.80
N ASN A 60 -16.07 20.28 -8.69
CA ASN A 60 -17.27 21.11 -8.71
C ASN A 60 -16.92 22.52 -9.25
N PRO A 61 -17.75 23.11 -10.14
CA PRO A 61 -17.51 24.45 -10.68
C PRO A 61 -17.62 25.57 -9.63
N SER A 62 -18.22 25.28 -8.48
CA SER A 62 -18.20 26.14 -7.28
C SER A 62 -17.77 25.27 -6.09
N PRO A 63 -16.46 25.09 -5.87
CA PRO A 63 -15.96 24.23 -4.81
C PRO A 63 -16.07 24.92 -3.44
N PRO A 64 -16.21 24.14 -2.35
CA PRO A 64 -16.12 24.69 -1.00
C PRO A 64 -14.71 25.23 -0.72
N ALA A 65 -14.61 26.24 0.14
CA ALA A 65 -13.32 26.84 0.53
C ALA A 65 -12.35 25.83 1.18
N VAL A 66 -12.89 24.77 1.82
CA VAL A 66 -12.14 23.66 2.39
C VAL A 66 -12.77 22.35 1.95
N ILE A 67 -11.97 21.47 1.36
CA ILE A 67 -12.39 20.14 0.91
C ILE A 67 -12.26 19.17 2.10
N VAL A 68 -13.39 18.70 2.62
CA VAL A 68 -13.43 17.81 3.78
C VAL A 68 -13.67 16.38 3.30
N ILE A 69 -12.63 15.57 3.42
CA ILE A 69 -12.59 14.20 2.91
C ILE A 69 -13.36 13.24 3.85
N CYS A 70 -13.56 13.62 5.11
CA CYS A 70 -14.40 12.92 6.09
C CYS A 70 -14.90 13.86 7.20
N PRO A 71 -16.20 14.19 7.28
CA PRO A 71 -16.77 14.83 8.47
C PRO A 71 -17.80 13.98 9.22
N GLN A 72 -18.04 12.72 8.84
CA GLN A 72 -19.09 11.91 9.47
C GLN A 72 -18.60 10.50 9.81
N ARG A 73 -18.48 10.27 11.12
CA ARG A 73 -18.51 9.00 11.87
C ARG A 73 -17.63 7.86 11.38
#